data_AF-A0A2E7VWD8-F1
#
_entry.id   AF-A0A2E7VWD8-F1
#
_cell.length_a   1.000
_cell.length_b   1.000
_cell.length_c   1.000
_cell.angle_alpha   90.00
_cell.angle_beta   90.00
_cell.angle_gamma   90.00
#
_symmetry.space_group_name_H-M   'P 1'
#
loop_
_entity.id
_entity.type
_entity.pdbx_description
1 polymer ?
#
loop_
_entity_poly.entity_id
_entity_poly.type
_entity_poly.pdbx_seq_one_letter_code
_entity_poly.pdbx_strand_id
1 'polypeptide(L)'
;MKLVKIFAALVLVIIVLYFLLQNTNSVDVDLVFFQHEAVPVSVVMLGALSVGMIIGYGVALMMILAGKSEIRSLNNKNRHLSDELNELRNASIDEDIYDSTSGDE
;
A
#
# COMPACT_ATOMS: atom_id res chain seq x y z
N MET A 1 -12.13 -4.44 14.97
CA MET A 1 -12.18 -3.22 15.80
C MET A 1 -10.77 -2.67 15.98
N LYS A 2 -10.54 -1.35 15.86
CA LYS A 2 -9.19 -0.75 15.93
C LYS A 2 -8.46 -1.12 17.24
N LEU A 3 -9.19 -1.13 18.36
CA LEU A 3 -8.68 -1.54 19.68
C LEU A 3 -8.18 -2.99 19.71
N VAL A 4 -8.93 -3.94 19.14
CA VAL A 4 -8.52 -5.35 19.10
C VAL A 4 -7.22 -5.54 18.32
N LYS A 5 -7.02 -4.78 17.22
CA LYS A 5 -5.76 -4.83 16.45
C LYS A 5 -4.58 -4.31 17.26
N ILE A 6 -4.76 -3.22 17.99
CA ILE A 6 -3.72 -2.64 18.86
C ILE A 6 -3.39 -3.59 20.00
N PHE A 7 -4.41 -4.17 20.64
CA PHE A 7 -4.22 -5.14 21.72
C PHE A 7 -3.47 -6.39 21.24
N ALA A 8 -3.85 -6.95 20.10
CA ALA A 8 -3.15 -8.09 19.50
C ALA A 8 -1.69 -7.76 19.16
N ALA A 9 -1.41 -6.56 18.63
CA ALA A 9 -0.05 -6.11 18.37
C ALA A 9 0.77 -5.98 19.67
N LEU A 10 0.17 -5.48 20.76
CA LEU A 10 0.83 -5.36 22.05
C LEU A 10 1.17 -6.73 22.64
N VAL A 11 0.23 -7.68 22.60
CA VAL A 11 0.48 -9.07 23.02
C VAL A 11 1.62 -9.68 22.21
N LEU A 12 1.64 -9.45 20.89
CA LEU A 12 2.71 -9.91 20.02
C LEU A 12 4.07 -9.31 20.40
N VAL A 13 4.14 -8.03 20.74
CA VAL A 13 5.38 -7.39 21.22
C VAL A 13 5.88 -8.04 22.50
N ILE A 14 4.99 -8.35 23.46
CA ILE A 14 5.37 -9.03 24.70
C ILE A 14 5.94 -10.43 24.41
N ILE A 15 5.32 -11.17 23.49
CA ILE A 15 5.79 -12.51 23.10
C ILE A 15 7.19 -12.41 22.46
N VAL A 16 7.42 -11.45 21.57
CA VAL A 16 8.72 -11.23 20.94
C VAL A 16 9.78 -10.87 21.99
N LEU A 17 9.47 -9.97 22.93
CA LEU A 17 10.41 -9.61 24.00
C LEU A 17 10.74 -10.80 24.90
N TYR A 18 9.73 -11.59 25.29
CA TYR A 18 9.94 -12.81 26.08
C TYR A 18 10.83 -13.81 25.34
N PHE A 19 10.59 -14.01 24.05
CA PHE A 19 11.42 -14.85 23.19
C PHE A 19 12.87 -14.37 23.11
N LEU A 20 13.11 -13.07 22.97
CA LEU A 20 14.47 -12.50 22.96
C LEU A 20 15.19 -12.68 24.31
N LEU A 21 14.49 -12.47 25.42
CA LEU A 21 15.06 -12.65 26.77
C LEU A 21 15.43 -14.11 27.06
N GLN A 22 14.70 -15.07 26.50
CA GLN A 22 15.01 -16.48 26.67
C GLN A 22 16.20 -16.95 25.83
N ASN A 23 16.56 -16.21 24.77
CA ASN A 23 17.59 -16.58 23.80
C ASN A 23 18.82 -15.68 23.88
N THR A 24 19.41 -15.53 25.07
CA THR A 24 20.61 -14.69 25.29
C THR A 24 21.93 -15.46 25.22
N ASN A 25 21.90 -16.76 24.90
CA ASN A 25 23.11 -17.55 24.75
C ASN A 25 23.98 -16.99 23.61
N SER A 26 25.29 -17.01 23.81
CA SER A 26 26.25 -16.57 22.79
C SER A 26 26.42 -17.64 21.71
N VAL A 27 26.51 -17.19 20.46
CA VAL A 27 26.77 -18.01 19.28
C VAL A 27 27.76 -17.30 18.37
N ASP A 28 28.56 -18.06 17.65
CA ASP A 28 29.43 -17.53 16.61
C ASP A 28 28.61 -17.33 15.33
N VAL A 29 28.72 -16.14 14.75
CA VAL A 29 27.90 -15.72 13.61
C VAL A 29 28.81 -15.48 12.43
N ASP A 30 28.62 -16.29 11.39
CA ASP A 30 29.21 -16.08 10.08
C ASP A 30 28.13 -15.57 9.13
N LEU A 31 28.02 -14.25 9.01
CA LEU A 31 27.24 -13.64 7.95
C LEU A 31 28.13 -13.53 6.71
N VAL A 32 27.51 -13.65 5.53
CA VAL A 32 28.16 -13.60 4.20
C VAL A 32 29.23 -12.51 4.06
N PHE A 33 29.07 -11.38 4.77
CA PHE A 33 30.01 -10.25 4.75
C PHE A 33 30.61 -9.87 6.12
N PHE A 34 30.14 -10.48 7.22
CA PHE A 34 30.51 -10.08 8.58
C PHE A 34 30.60 -11.29 9.51
N GLN A 35 31.73 -11.45 10.17
CA GLN A 35 31.96 -12.52 11.13
C GLN A 35 32.14 -11.93 12.52
N HIS A 36 31.38 -12.45 13.49
CA HIS A 36 31.49 -12.06 14.88
C HIS A 36 31.36 -13.28 15.78
N GLU A 37 32.33 -13.44 16.68
CA GLU A 37 32.32 -14.49 17.69
C GLU A 37 31.55 -14.06 18.95
N ALA A 38 30.97 -15.06 19.63
CA ALA A 38 30.30 -14.90 20.92
C ALA A 38 29.16 -13.86 21.00
N VAL A 39 28.44 -13.64 19.89
CA VAL A 39 27.31 -12.70 19.86
C VAL A 39 26.07 -13.34 20.50
N PRO A 40 25.33 -12.64 21.40
CA PRO A 40 24.08 -13.17 21.91
C PRO A 40 23.07 -13.41 20.79
N VAL A 41 22.44 -14.59 20.77
CA VAL A 41 21.42 -14.97 19.77
C VAL A 41 20.31 -13.92 19.66
N SER A 42 19.91 -13.31 20.78
CA SER A 42 18.93 -12.23 20.85
C SER A 42 19.30 -11.03 19.98
N VAL A 43 20.58 -10.68 19.87
CA VAL A 43 21.06 -9.57 19.03
C VAL A 43 20.94 -9.92 17.55
N VAL A 44 21.31 -11.14 17.18
CA VAL A 44 21.19 -11.64 15.80
C VAL A 44 19.72 -11.68 15.36
N MET A 45 18.86 -12.21 16.21
CA MET A 45 17.42 -12.27 15.98
C MET A 45 16.81 -10.86 15.87
N LEU A 46 17.21 -9.93 16.74
CA LEU A 46 16.76 -8.55 16.69
C LEU A 46 17.19 -7.87 15.39
N GLY A 47 18.43 -8.09 14.94
CA GLY A 47 18.95 -7.59 13.68
C GLY A 47 18.16 -8.12 12.48
N ALA A 48 17.97 -9.44 12.41
CA ALA A 48 17.21 -10.09 11.34
C ALA A 48 15.75 -9.59 11.30
N LEU A 49 15.09 -9.49 12.45
CA LEU A 49 13.72 -8.98 12.57
C LEU A 49 13.64 -7.52 12.10
N SER A 50 14.60 -6.69 12.50
CA SER A 50 14.66 -5.28 12.10
C SER A 50 14.80 -5.14 10.58
N VAL A 51 15.70 -5.90 9.96
CA VAL A 51 15.87 -5.91 8.49
C VAL A 51 14.59 -6.35 7.79
N GLY A 52 13.98 -7.45 8.25
CA GLY A 52 12.71 -7.93 7.72
C GLY A 52 11.58 -6.90 7.84
N MET A 53 11.51 -6.17 8.96
CA MET A 53 10.53 -5.13 9.20
C MET A 53 10.71 -3.94 8.26
N ILE A 54 11.96 -3.49 8.04
CA ILE A 54 12.28 -2.40 7.11
C ILE A 54 11.87 -2.78 5.68
N ILE A 55 12.23 -3.98 5.23
CA ILE A 55 11.88 -4.47 3.89
C ILE A 55 10.36 -4.57 3.75
N GLY A 56 9.69 -5.22 4.71
CA GLY A 56 8.24 -5.41 4.68
C GLY A 56 7.48 -4.08 4.67
N TYR A 57 7.90 -3.12 5.50
CA TYR A 57 7.32 -1.79 5.51
C TYR A 57 7.58 -1.05 4.19
N GLY A 58 8.79 -1.14 3.64
CA GLY A 58 9.15 -0.54 2.35
C GLY A 58 8.27 -1.06 1.21
N VAL A 59 8.05 -2.38 1.14
CA VAL A 59 7.14 -2.99 0.15
C VAL A 59 5.70 -2.49 0.34
N ALA A 60 5.20 -2.46 1.57
CA ALA A 60 3.85 -1.98 1.86
C ALA A 60 3.66 -0.50 1.45
N LEU A 61 4.67 0.35 1.71
CA LEU A 61 4.66 1.73 1.27
C LEU A 61 4.60 1.86 -0.26
N MET A 62 5.44 1.13 -0.98
CA MET A 62 5.43 1.13 -2.45
C MET A 62 4.07 0.70 -3.00
N MET A 63 3.46 -0.34 -2.41
CA MET A 63 2.13 -0.81 -2.79
C MET A 63 1.05 0.26 -2.59
N ILE A 64 1.07 0.98 -1.47
CA ILE A 64 0.12 2.06 -1.16
C ILE A 64 0.29 3.23 -2.14
N LEU A 65 1.53 3.60 -2.45
CA LEU A 65 1.84 4.67 -3.40
C LEU A 65 1.40 4.32 -4.82
N ALA A 66 1.72 3.11 -5.28
CA ALA A 66 1.29 2.60 -6.58
C ALA A 66 -0.24 2.60 -6.69
N GLY A 67 -0.94 2.08 -5.67
CA GLY A 67 -2.41 2.07 -5.63
C GLY A 67 -3.03 3.47 -5.70
N LYS A 68 -2.44 4.48 -5.01
CA LYS A 68 -2.93 5.87 -5.12
C LYS A 68 -2.75 6.46 -6.52
N SER A 69 -1.62 6.18 -7.16
CA SER A 69 -1.36 6.62 -8.54
C SER A 69 -2.37 6.02 -9.52
N GLU A 70 -2.65 4.73 -9.36
CA GLU A 70 -3.63 4.00 -10.17
C GLU A 70 -5.04 4.57 -9.99
N ILE A 71 -5.50 4.79 -8.75
CA ILE A 71 -6.79 5.42 -8.47
C ILE A 71 -6.91 6.79 -9.17
N ARG A 72 -5.87 7.61 -9.13
CA ARG A 72 -5.88 8.92 -9.80
C ARG A 72 -5.98 8.78 -11.32
N SER A 73 -5.26 7.83 -11.90
CA SER A 73 -5.31 7.52 -13.34
C SER A 73 -6.71 7.06 -13.76
N LEU A 74 -7.31 6.11 -13.02
CA LEU A 74 -8.67 5.64 -13.30
C LEU A 74 -9.70 6.76 -13.18
N ASN A 75 -9.61 7.61 -12.16
CA ASN A 75 -10.53 8.75 -12.01
C ASN A 75 -10.42 9.75 -13.17
N ASN A 76 -9.21 10.02 -13.67
CA ASN A 76 -9.02 10.89 -14.83
C ASN A 76 -9.60 10.27 -16.11
N LYS A 77 -9.39 8.98 -16.34
CA LYS A 77 -9.97 8.25 -17.49
C LYS A 77 -11.49 8.23 -17.42
N ASN A 78 -12.06 7.96 -16.24
CA ASN A 78 -13.50 7.94 -16.04
C ASN A 78 -14.13 9.31 -16.32
N ARG A 79 -13.50 10.40 -15.85
CA ARG A 79 -13.94 11.77 -16.16
C ARG A 79 -13.90 12.04 -17.66
N HIS A 80 -12.79 11.71 -18.34
CA HIS A 80 -12.66 11.94 -19.77
C HIS A 80 -13.71 11.18 -20.60
N LEU A 81 -13.95 9.90 -20.30
CA LEU A 81 -15.01 9.12 -20.94
C LEU A 81 -16.40 9.68 -20.66
N SER A 82 -16.63 10.21 -19.46
CA SER A 82 -17.90 10.86 -19.11
C SER A 82 -18.10 12.14 -19.90
N ASP A 83 -17.04 12.92 -20.12
CA ASP A 83 -17.07 14.15 -20.92
C ASP A 83 -17.33 13.83 -22.40
N GLU A 84 -16.64 12.83 -22.98
CA GLU A 84 -16.89 12.35 -24.35
C GLU A 84 -18.31 11.84 -24.55
N LEU A 85 -18.82 11.04 -23.60
CA LEU A 85 -20.19 10.55 -23.66
C LEU A 85 -21.20 11.70 -23.61
N ASN A 86 -20.93 12.72 -22.79
CA ASN A 86 -21.79 13.89 -22.68
C ASN A 86 -21.75 14.74 -23.95
N GLU A 87 -20.58 14.87 -24.58
CA GLU A 87 -20.39 15.56 -25.86
C GLU A 87 -21.12 14.83 -26.99
N LEU A 88 -20.99 13.51 -27.09
CA LEU A 88 -21.72 12.70 -28.07
C LEU A 88 -23.23 12.79 -27.86
N ARG A 89 -23.70 12.78 -26.62
CA ARG A 89 -25.13 12.95 -26.30
C ARG A 89 -25.64 14.34 -26.71
N ASN A 90 -24.85 15.38 -26.50
CA ASN A 90 -25.26 16.75 -26.81
C ASN A 90 -25.15 17.04 -28.32
N ALA A 91 -24.18 16.46 -29.02
CA ALA A 91 -24.05 16.52 -30.47
C ALA A 91 -25.25 15.86 -31.19
N SER A 92 -25.80 14.78 -30.64
CA SER A 92 -27.02 14.14 -31.16
C SER A 92 -28.33 14.87 -30.81
N ILE A 93 -28.31 15.89 -29.96
CA ILE A 93 -29.50 16.66 -29.55
C ILE A 93 -29.63 17.98 -30.31
N ASP A 94 -28.52 18.54 -30.79
CA ASP A 94 -28.51 19.80 -31.56
C ASP A 94 -28.97 19.63 -33.04
N GLU A 95 -28.98 18.42 -33.60
CA GLU A 95 -29.43 18.19 -34.98
C GLU A 95 -30.97 18.12 -35.14
N ASP A 96 -31.75 17.87 -34.07
CA ASP A 96 -33.21 17.66 -34.18
C ASP A 96 -34.07 18.84 -33.67
N ILE A 97 -33.48 19.90 -33.11
CA ILE A 97 -34.25 21.02 -32.50
C ILE A 97 -34.52 22.18 -33.49
N TYR A 98 -33.87 22.24 -34.65
CA TYR A 98 -34.08 23.34 -35.62
C TYR A 98 -34.94 23.03 -36.84
N ASP A 99 -35.46 21.80 -37.00
CA ASP A 99 -36.24 21.43 -38.20
C ASP A 99 -37.77 21.37 -38.01
N SER A 100 -38.30 21.83 -36.87
CA SER A 100 -39.74 21.79 -36.57
C SER A 100 -40.38 23.14 -36.21
N THR A 101 -39.79 24.27 -36.65
CA THR A 101 -40.55 25.53 -36.73
C THR A 101 -40.83 25.87 -38.19
N SER A 102 -41.89 25.24 -38.68
CA SER A 102 -42.49 25.46 -39.99
C SER A 102 -43.05 26.89 -40.13
N GLY A 103 -42.92 27.45 -41.34
CA GLY A 103 -43.92 28.30 -41.98
C GLY A 103 -44.08 29.75 -41.47
N ASP A 104 -43.73 30.71 -42.30
CA ASP A 104 -44.69 31.69 -42.85
C ASP A 104 -43.96 32.68 -43.78
N GLU A 105 -44.15 32.49 -45.09
CA GLU A 105 -44.48 33.49 -46.15
C GLU A 105 -44.24 32.93 -47.56
#